data_AF-A0A1V5CLD8-F1
#
_entry.id   AF-A0A1V5CLD8-F1
#
_cell.length_a   1.000
_cell.length_b   1.000
_cell.length_c   1.000
_cell.angle_alpha   90.00
_cell.angle_beta   90.00
_cell.angle_gamma   90.00
#
_symmetry.space_group_name_H-M   'P 1'
#
loop_
_entity.id
_entity.type
_entity.pdbx_description
1 polymer ?
#
loop_
_entity_poly.entity_id
_entity_poly.type
_entity_poly.pdbx_seq_one_letter_code
_entity_poly.pdbx_strand_id
1 'polypeptide(L)' 'MELLASLNTDRGITIMMVTHEPDMAEYATRTVRFKDGLIASDSRDMEVAQ' A
#
# COMPACT_ATOMS: atom_id res chain seq x y z
N MET A 1 -8.99 2.91 7.36
CA MET A 1 -8.01 3.60 6.49
C MET A 1 -8.62 4.78 5.71
N GLU A 2 -9.73 5.36 6.15
CA GLU A 2 -10.50 6.33 5.35
C GLU A 2 -9.75 7.65 5.06
N LEU A 3 -9.02 8.20 6.05
CA LEU A 3 -8.25 9.42 5.84
C LEU A 3 -7.12 9.23 4.83
N LEU A 4 -6.30 8.18 4.97
CA LEU A 4 -5.18 7.96 4.06
C LEU A 4 -5.69 7.62 2.65
N ALA A 5 -6.75 6.82 2.56
CA ALA A 5 -7.41 6.54 1.28
C ALA A 5 -7.87 7.83 0.59
N SER A 6 -8.65 8.69 1.27
CA SER A 6 -9.13 9.97 0.70
C SER A 6 -8.01 10.93 0.30
N LEU A 7 -6.89 10.97 1.04
CA LEU A 7 -5.73 11.76 0.61
C LEU A 7 -5.12 11.23 -0.70
N ASN A 8 -5.10 9.91 -0.88
CA ASN A 8 -4.61 9.29 -2.11
C ASN A 8 -5.60 9.42 -3.28
N THR A 9 -6.88 9.11 -3.07
CA THR A 9 -7.92 9.08 -4.11
C THR A 9 -8.42 10.47 -4.47
N ASP A 10 -8.74 11.30 -3.47
CA ASP A 10 -9.47 12.55 -3.68
C ASP A 10 -8.51 13.72 -3.92
N ARG A 11 -7.31 13.64 -3.33
CA ARG A 11 -6.28 14.70 -3.44
C ARG A 11 -5.07 14.31 -4.28
N GLY A 12 -5.01 13.06 -4.77
CA GLY A 12 -3.89 12.58 -5.59
C GLY A 12 -2.55 12.52 -4.85
N ILE A 13 -2.55 12.48 -3.52
CA ILE A 13 -1.32 12.45 -2.73
C ILE A 13 -0.73 11.05 -2.79
N THR A 14 0.55 10.93 -3.14
CA THR A 14 1.26 9.65 -3.07
C THR A 14 1.58 9.32 -1.62
N ILE A 15 1.15 8.14 -1.17
CA ILE A 15 1.39 7.66 0.19
C ILE A 15 2.32 6.45 0.11
N MET A 16 3.40 6.49 0.90
CA MET A 16 4.25 5.34 1.15
C MET A 16 4.22 5.06 2.65
N MET A 17 3.88 3.84 3.02
CA MET A 17 3.79 3.41 4.41
C MET A 17 4.52 2.08 4.60
N VAL A 18 4.94 1.83 5.84
CA VAL A 18 5.57 0.57 6.24
C VAL A 18 4.75 0.01 7.39
N THR A 19 4.36 -1.24 7.28
CA THR A 19 3.59 -1.95 8.30
C THR A 19 4.09 -3.39 8.42
N HIS A 20 3.93 -3.95 9.62
CA HIS A 20 4.10 -5.39 9.87
C HIS A 20 2.76 -6.12 9.93
N GLU A 21 1.65 -5.38 9.91
CA GLU A 21 0.30 -5.90 9.94
C GLU A 21 -0.17 -6.16 8.48
N PRO A 22 -0.50 -7.42 8.11
CA PRO A 22 -0.77 -7.77 6.72
C PRO A 22 -2.09 -7.19 6.20
N ASP A 23 -3.09 -7.03 7.07
CA ASP A 23 -4.38 -6.39 6.78
C ASP A 23 -4.22 -4.91 6.40
N MET A 24 -3.27 -4.20 7.00
CA MET A 24 -2.95 -2.83 6.60
C MET A 24 -2.35 -2.74 5.19
N ALA A 25 -1.64 -3.78 4.74
CA ALA A 25 -1.06 -3.83 3.40
C ALA A 25 -2.14 -4.03 2.30
N GLU A 26 -3.29 -4.63 2.63
CA GLU A 26 -4.40 -4.85 1.69
C GLU A 26 -5.03 -3.54 1.19
N TYR A 27 -4.84 -2.44 1.92
CA TYR A 27 -5.32 -1.10 1.51
C TYR A 27 -4.38 -0.41 0.51
N ALA A 28 -3.19 -0.94 0.27
CA ALA A 28 -2.22 -0.36 -0.66
C ALA A 28 -2.47 -0.87 -2.09
N THR A 29 -2.32 0.01 -3.08
CA THR A 29 -2.38 -0.37 -4.51
C THR A 29 -1.13 -1.15 -4.96
N ARG A 30 -0.06 -1.12 -4.16
CA ARG A 30 1.17 -1.86 -4.38
C ARG A 30 1.80 -2.25 -3.05
N THR A 31 2.16 -3.52 -2.93
CA THR A 31 2.85 -4.06 -1.76
C THR A 31 4.25 -4.53 -2.15
N VAL A 32 5.27 -3.94 -1.52
CA VAL A 32 6.67 -4.33 -1.68
C VAL A 32 7.16 -4.95 -0.37
N ARG A 33 7.55 -6.22 -0.39
CA ARG A 33 8.13 -6.91 0.77
C ARG A 33 9.63 -6.91 0.67
N PHE A 34 10.28 -6.48 1.75
CA PHE A 34 11.73 -6.55 1.90
C PHE A 34 12.12 -7.73 2.79
N LYS A 35 13.24 -8.38 2.45
CA LYS A 35 13.88 -9.38 3.28
C LYS A 35 15.39 -9.23 3.13
N ASP A 36 16.10 -9.11 4.25
CA ASP A 36 17.56 -8.98 4.29
C ASP A 36 18.10 -7.84 3.40
N GLY A 37 17.37 -6.71 3.34
CA GLY A 37 17.73 -5.54 2.55
C GLY A 37 17.44 -5.63 1.04
N LEU A 38 16.88 -6.76 0.59
CA LEU A 38 16.51 -7.02 -0.80
C LEU A 38 14.99 -7.03 -0.96
N ILE A 39 14.51 -6.73 -2.17
CA ILE A 39 13.09 -6.89 -2.52
C ILE A 39 12.81 -8.38 -2.67
N ALA A 40 11.98 -8.92 -1.78
CA ALA A 40 11.55 -10.31 -1.79
C ALA A 40 10.30 -10.51 -2.66
N SER A 41 9.37 -9.55 -2.68
CA SER A 41 8.22 -9.54 -3.58
C SER A 41 7.76 -8.13 -3.89
N ASP A 42 7.16 -7.95 -5.06
CA ASP A 42 6.56 -6.70 -5.52
C ASP A 42 5.26 -7.04 -6.25
N SER A 43 4.12 -6.73 -5.63
CA SER A 43 2.79 -6.99 -6.17
C SER A 43 2.02 -5.68 -6.31
N ARG A 44 1.30 -5.55 -7.43
CA ARG A 44 0.31 -4.50 -7.64
C ARG A 44 -1.07 -5.12 -7.52
N ASP A 45 -1.84 -4.61 -6.57
CA ASP A 45 -3.21 -5.07 -6.36
C ASP A 45 -4.08 -4.23 -7.28
N MET A 46 -4.49 -4.83 -8.41
CA MET A 46 -5.27 -4.16 -9.45
C MET A 46 -6.76 -3.96 -9.07
N GLU A 47 -7.17 -4.39 -7.88
CA GLU A 47 -8.49 -4.15 -7.30
C GLU A 47 -8.36 -3.26 -6.06
N VAL A 48 -8.21 -1.96 -6.25
CA VAL A 48 -8.61 -1.00 -5.22
C VAL A 48 -9.43 0.10 -5.88
N ALA A 49 -10.73 -0.18 -6.02
CA ALA A 49 -11.77 0.82 -6.22
C ALA A 49 -13.06 0.34 -5.54
N GLN A 50 -13.19 0.66 -4.26
CA GLN A 50 -14.47 1.00 -3.65
C GLN A 50 -14.32 2.34 -2.95
#